data_AF-A0A2N4XEH8-F1
#
_entry.id   AF-A0A2N4XEH8-F1
#
_cell.length_a   1.000
_cell.length_b   1.000
_cell.length_c   1.000
_cell.angle_alpha   90.00
_cell.angle_beta   90.00
_cell.angle_gamma   90.00
#
_symmetry.space_group_name_H-M   'P 1'
#
loop_
_entity.id
_entity.type
_entity.pdbx_description
1 polymer ?
#
loop_
_entity_poly.entity_id
_entity_poly.type
_entity_poly.pdbx_seq_one_letter_code
_entity_poly.pdbx_strand_id
1 'polypeptide(L)'
;MCRFNEPSQFWDIWNEYKNGEDIWKVDFKGLLDSEILEECIQNFQDGMLSKDGLWYIINITRRSNHEWSEQLRINLNKISNDYFVYDESINWEEKRLSSLRKDIELLLNNDQFKNSVLSVFDRLEKDKLKKEDFLADRQNWLNQDNYIIEYTLRNGFSEKNQEISKSQILEWINNKDEWMRYTIKQLHRLLNSDIDFSQNAIEYVQGWCNENRSNLKFKTAITESGDSTWSVTILEMCYADFFLNLEVYVPEELLLDMLSFIVVRDSFQKSKGNKDEITFIEKIAATIGFDKAKNQILENLQNESQPVIVTDMQVQWCTKFNCIEAIPLIKSILENKHSKKSYYLENIFKNYLKLGGKVVELSFIFNVFDSGNEFHWSLLEQMVKVDIMKRRVGETILKIKKSESLHRASIMLIEANFIEGLEWYANWLKSLEDFRSHRNDFIIPLKGIDLLPVDRSIVIFVDLIKFVLNNKIYERDRFEPINILFNSLKLIALKSDEIFFEVFQKLNSIDISEIDEINTSIFKDRVFSLEREYYLQKTDYKNIREIKPVLERVFA
;
A
#
# COMPACT_ATOMS: atom_id res chain seq x y z
N MET A 1 12.28 -7.91 15.00
CA MET A 1 11.67 -9.24 15.17
C MET A 1 12.53 -10.23 14.42
N CYS A 2 13.20 -11.13 15.12
CA CYS A 2 13.81 -12.29 14.48
C CYS A 2 12.67 -13.23 14.09
N ARG A 3 12.57 -13.58 12.81
CA ARG A 3 11.59 -14.56 12.32
C ARG A 3 12.28 -15.92 12.31
N PHE A 4 11.76 -16.84 13.11
CA PHE A 4 12.17 -18.22 13.13
C PHE A 4 11.03 -19.06 12.55
N ASN A 5 11.36 -20.02 11.69
CA ASN A 5 10.38 -20.68 10.83
C ASN A 5 10.31 -22.20 11.02
N GLU A 6 11.12 -22.78 11.91
CA GLU A 6 11.19 -24.23 12.09
C GLU A 6 10.91 -24.62 13.55
N PRO A 7 9.90 -25.46 13.83
CA PRO A 7 9.56 -25.91 15.18
C PRO A 7 10.72 -26.51 15.98
N SER A 8 11.66 -27.18 15.30
CA SER A 8 12.88 -27.75 15.88
C SER A 8 13.75 -26.73 16.63
N GLN A 9 13.61 -25.43 16.33
CA GLN A 9 14.38 -24.35 16.96
C GLN A 9 13.76 -23.90 18.30
N PHE A 10 12.57 -24.39 18.65
CA PHE A 10 11.83 -23.91 19.82
C PHE A 10 12.63 -24.02 21.13
N TRP A 11 13.23 -25.18 21.41
CA TRP A 11 13.95 -25.38 22.68
C TRP A 11 15.28 -24.66 22.74
N ASP A 12 15.96 -24.49 21.61
CA ASP A 12 17.21 -23.71 21.54
C ASP A 12 16.91 -22.24 21.87
N ILE A 13 15.87 -21.69 21.24
CA ILE A 13 15.39 -20.34 21.49
C ILE A 13 14.86 -20.22 22.93
N TRP A 14 14.06 -21.18 23.40
CA TRP A 14 13.59 -21.18 24.77
C TRP A 14 14.75 -21.17 25.76
N ASN A 15 15.77 -22.01 25.58
CA ASN A 15 16.90 -22.10 26.50
C ASN A 15 17.80 -20.86 26.45
N GLU A 16 17.96 -20.25 25.27
CA GLU A 16 18.68 -19.00 25.09
C GLU A 16 17.96 -17.82 25.76
N TYR A 17 16.64 -17.75 25.61
CA TYR A 17 15.86 -16.56 25.98
C TYR A 17 15.05 -16.70 27.29
N LYS A 18 14.86 -17.90 27.87
CA LYS A 18 14.05 -18.10 29.09
C LYS A 18 14.51 -17.28 30.29
N ASN A 19 15.79 -16.93 30.32
CA ASN A 19 16.42 -16.12 31.36
C ASN A 19 16.77 -14.69 30.90
N GLY A 20 16.44 -14.33 29.65
CA GLY A 20 16.92 -13.10 29.00
C GLY A 20 15.85 -12.01 28.82
N GLU A 21 16.32 -10.77 28.62
CA GLU A 21 15.51 -9.54 28.46
C GLU A 21 14.76 -9.42 27.12
N ASP A 22 14.78 -10.43 26.24
CA ASP A 22 14.31 -10.28 24.86
C ASP A 22 13.33 -11.37 24.40
N ILE A 23 12.98 -12.34 25.26
CA ILE A 23 12.05 -13.41 24.92
C ILE A 23 10.67 -12.89 24.46
N TRP A 24 10.24 -11.72 24.94
CA TRP A 24 8.99 -11.08 24.51
C TRP A 24 9.06 -10.42 23.13
N LYS A 25 10.26 -10.31 22.53
CA LYS A 25 10.48 -9.84 21.15
C LYS A 25 10.56 -10.99 20.14
N VAL A 26 10.60 -12.23 20.62
CA VAL A 26 10.61 -13.44 19.80
C VAL A 26 9.18 -13.74 19.36
N ASP A 27 8.98 -13.81 18.05
CA ASP A 27 7.72 -14.28 17.49
C ASP A 27 7.76 -15.80 17.43
N PHE A 28 7.02 -16.45 18.33
CA PHE A 28 6.89 -17.92 18.36
C PHE A 28 5.89 -18.43 17.32
N LYS A 29 5.30 -17.55 16.51
CA LYS A 29 4.40 -17.92 15.43
C LYS A 29 5.17 -18.63 14.32
N GLY A 30 4.98 -19.95 14.21
CA GLY A 30 5.71 -20.83 13.28
C GLY A 30 6.71 -21.78 13.95
N LEU A 31 7.01 -21.57 15.23
CA LEU A 31 7.85 -22.45 16.05
C LEU A 31 7.06 -23.50 16.84
N LEU A 32 5.74 -23.40 16.82
CA LEU A 32 4.86 -24.26 17.59
C LEU A 32 4.18 -25.22 16.63
N ASP A 33 4.47 -26.51 16.80
CA ASP A 33 3.77 -27.62 16.18
C ASP A 33 3.31 -28.67 17.25
N SER A 34 2.50 -29.64 16.85
CA SER A 34 1.90 -30.60 17.80
C SER A 34 2.97 -31.37 18.56
N GLU A 35 4.13 -31.60 17.93
CA GLU A 35 5.28 -32.27 18.53
C GLU A 35 5.86 -31.41 19.66
N ILE A 36 6.08 -30.11 19.43
CA ILE A 36 6.56 -29.19 20.48
C ILE A 36 5.59 -29.08 21.66
N LEU A 37 4.28 -29.10 21.41
CA LEU A 37 3.30 -29.11 22.51
C LEU A 37 3.39 -30.38 23.35
N GLU A 38 3.55 -31.54 22.71
CA GLU A 38 3.76 -32.83 23.39
C GLU A 38 5.08 -32.84 24.17
N GLU A 39 6.15 -32.31 23.61
CA GLU A 39 7.44 -32.17 24.31
C GLU A 39 7.34 -31.25 25.53
N CYS A 40 6.56 -30.17 25.47
CA CYS A 40 6.32 -29.31 26.64
C CYS A 40 5.63 -30.07 27.78
N ILE A 41 4.67 -30.93 27.44
CA ILE A 41 3.94 -31.78 28.39
C ILE A 41 4.89 -32.83 28.98
N GLN A 42 5.68 -33.50 28.14
CA GLN A 42 6.63 -34.52 28.56
C GLN A 42 7.73 -33.93 29.47
N ASN A 43 8.32 -32.80 29.07
CA ASN A 43 9.33 -32.10 29.88
C ASN A 43 8.78 -31.62 31.23
N PHE A 44 7.49 -31.30 31.31
CA PHE A 44 6.83 -30.99 32.58
C PHE A 44 6.66 -32.24 33.46
N GLN A 45 6.23 -33.36 32.89
CA GLN A 45 6.11 -34.64 33.61
C GLN A 45 7.48 -35.15 34.11
N ASP A 46 8.51 -34.96 33.32
CA ASP A 46 9.89 -35.34 33.65
C ASP A 46 10.58 -34.36 34.61
N GLY A 47 9.88 -33.30 35.03
CA GLY A 47 10.39 -32.29 35.96
C GLY A 47 11.47 -31.37 35.36
N MET A 48 11.72 -31.45 34.05
CA MET A 48 12.66 -30.60 33.32
C MET A 48 12.11 -29.19 33.09
N LEU A 49 10.78 -29.03 33.12
CA LEU A 49 10.09 -27.76 32.99
C LEU A 49 9.29 -27.44 34.26
N SER A 50 9.55 -26.28 34.86
CA SER A 50 8.83 -25.84 36.07
C SER A 50 7.41 -25.38 35.73
N LYS A 51 6.54 -25.33 36.74
CA LYS A 51 5.18 -24.81 36.64
C LYS A 51 5.15 -23.38 36.10
N ASP A 52 6.03 -22.52 36.59
CA ASP A 52 6.13 -21.12 36.14
C ASP A 52 6.61 -21.04 34.69
N GLY A 53 7.57 -21.89 34.30
CA GLY A 53 8.01 -22.01 32.92
C GLY A 53 6.89 -22.43 31.97
N LEU A 54 6.03 -23.36 32.41
CA LEU A 54 4.90 -23.83 31.64
C LEU A 54 3.78 -22.77 31.49
N TRP A 55 3.46 -22.06 32.58
CA TRP A 55 2.55 -20.91 32.53
C TRP A 55 3.07 -19.81 31.60
N TYR A 56 4.38 -19.61 31.58
CA TYR A 56 5.02 -18.66 30.68
C TYR A 56 4.87 -19.07 29.20
N ILE A 57 5.07 -20.36 28.87
CA ILE A 57 4.83 -20.90 27.52
C ILE A 57 3.37 -20.76 27.13
N ILE A 58 2.42 -21.14 28.00
CA ILE A 58 0.97 -20.99 27.76
C ILE A 58 0.63 -19.54 27.40
N ASN A 59 1.13 -18.57 28.16
CA ASN A 59 0.85 -17.14 27.97
C ASN A 59 1.51 -16.56 26.71
N ILE A 60 2.71 -17.00 26.36
CA ILE A 60 3.38 -16.59 25.10
C ILE A 60 2.62 -17.18 23.91
N THR A 61 2.29 -18.46 23.95
CA THR A 61 1.53 -19.14 22.89
C THR A 61 0.17 -18.50 22.71
N ARG A 62 -0.50 -18.03 23.78
CA ARG A 62 -1.80 -17.35 23.68
C ARG A 62 -1.76 -16.10 22.80
N ARG A 63 -0.63 -15.38 22.80
CA ARG A 63 -0.44 -14.16 21.99
C ARG A 63 -0.20 -14.48 20.51
N SER A 64 0.50 -15.58 20.22
CA SER A 64 0.86 -15.97 18.85
C SER A 64 -0.20 -16.85 18.18
N ASN A 65 -0.82 -17.75 18.94
CA ASN A 65 -1.86 -18.68 18.51
C ASN A 65 -2.74 -19.16 19.69
N HIS A 66 -3.92 -18.56 19.84
CA HIS A 66 -4.85 -18.85 20.94
C HIS A 66 -5.29 -20.33 21.01
N GLU A 67 -5.55 -20.96 19.87
CA GLU A 67 -6.02 -22.35 19.80
C GLU A 67 -5.00 -23.33 20.38
N TRP A 68 -3.72 -23.09 20.09
CA TRP A 68 -2.60 -23.91 20.52
C TRP A 68 -2.34 -23.78 22.02
N SER A 69 -2.52 -22.57 22.54
CA SER A 69 -2.44 -22.30 23.98
C SER A 69 -3.52 -23.07 24.73
N GLU A 70 -4.75 -23.08 24.21
CA GLU A 70 -5.86 -23.84 24.80
C GLU A 70 -5.64 -25.35 24.71
N GLN A 71 -5.15 -25.87 23.57
CA GLN A 71 -4.85 -27.30 23.43
C GLN A 71 -3.77 -27.76 24.41
N LEU A 72 -2.67 -27.00 24.53
CA LEU A 72 -1.62 -27.26 25.50
C LEU A 72 -2.17 -27.29 26.92
N ARG A 73 -2.96 -26.27 27.30
CA ARG A 73 -3.58 -26.16 28.62
C ARG A 73 -4.53 -27.32 28.93
N ILE A 74 -5.42 -27.68 28.01
CA ILE A 74 -6.36 -28.80 28.15
C ILE A 74 -5.59 -30.10 28.37
N ASN A 75 -4.54 -30.35 27.58
CA ASN A 75 -3.75 -31.57 27.68
C ASN A 75 -2.94 -31.62 28.98
N LEU A 76 -2.42 -30.49 29.45
CA LEU A 76 -1.76 -30.38 30.75
C LEU A 76 -2.71 -30.63 31.93
N ASN A 77 -3.94 -30.13 31.87
CA ASN A 77 -4.91 -30.35 32.95
C ASN A 77 -5.30 -31.83 33.10
N LYS A 78 -5.32 -32.60 32.01
CA LYS A 78 -5.52 -34.06 32.06
C LYS A 78 -4.47 -34.81 32.89
N ILE A 79 -3.26 -34.27 33.00
CA ILE A 79 -2.13 -34.92 33.67
C ILE A 79 -1.70 -34.23 34.98
N SER A 80 -2.28 -33.07 35.29
CA SER A 80 -1.88 -32.23 36.43
C SER A 80 -3.00 -32.01 37.46
N ASN A 81 -4.14 -32.71 37.35
CA ASN A 81 -5.33 -32.50 38.18
C ASN A 81 -5.82 -31.05 38.14
N ASP A 82 -6.07 -30.51 36.94
CA ASP A 82 -6.65 -29.17 36.76
C ASP A 82 -5.83 -28.04 37.40
N TYR A 83 -4.51 -28.18 37.44
CA TYR A 83 -3.61 -27.17 38.02
C TYR A 83 -3.45 -25.93 37.12
N PHE A 84 -3.62 -26.07 35.82
CA PHE A 84 -3.54 -25.00 34.81
C PHE A 84 -4.94 -24.56 34.37
N VAL A 85 -5.82 -24.36 35.34
CA VAL A 85 -7.11 -23.72 35.13
C VAL A 85 -6.88 -22.22 35.19
N TYR A 86 -7.34 -21.50 34.17
CA TYR A 86 -7.47 -20.05 34.29
C TYR A 86 -8.41 -19.80 35.45
N ASP A 87 -8.06 -18.89 36.34
CA ASP A 87 -8.98 -18.48 37.38
C ASP A 87 -10.21 -17.83 36.72
N GLU A 88 -11.25 -18.63 36.48
CA GLU A 88 -12.50 -18.21 35.84
C GLU A 88 -13.23 -17.18 36.70
N SER A 89 -12.83 -17.01 37.97
CA SER A 89 -13.33 -15.94 38.83
C SER A 89 -12.75 -14.56 38.49
N ILE A 90 -11.62 -14.51 37.75
CA ILE A 90 -10.96 -13.25 37.37
C ILE A 90 -11.33 -12.89 35.94
N ASN A 91 -12.20 -11.89 35.81
CA ASN A 91 -12.45 -11.23 34.54
C ASN A 91 -11.24 -10.35 34.13
N TRP A 92 -10.33 -10.92 33.34
CA TRP A 92 -9.11 -10.24 32.91
C TRP A 92 -9.37 -8.98 32.09
N GLU A 93 -10.46 -8.95 31.34
CA GLU A 93 -10.84 -7.77 30.56
C GLU A 93 -11.31 -6.63 31.49
N GLU A 94 -12.12 -6.96 32.49
CA GLU A 94 -12.51 -6.01 33.52
C GLU A 94 -11.32 -5.52 34.35
N LYS A 95 -10.37 -6.41 34.68
CA LYS A 95 -9.11 -6.03 35.35
C LYS A 95 -8.27 -5.10 34.47
N ARG A 96 -8.14 -5.39 33.17
CA ARG A 96 -7.46 -4.54 32.20
C ARG A 96 -8.09 -3.15 32.14
N LEU A 97 -9.41 -3.09 31.95
CA LEU A 97 -10.15 -1.83 31.90
C LEU A 97 -10.05 -1.06 33.23
N SER A 98 -10.10 -1.75 34.37
CA SER A 98 -9.89 -1.15 35.68
C SER A 98 -8.49 -0.56 35.84
N SER A 99 -7.45 -1.25 35.36
CA SER A 99 -6.07 -0.73 35.38
C SER A 99 -5.93 0.50 34.50
N LEU A 100 -6.52 0.49 33.30
CA LEU A 100 -6.52 1.66 32.42
C LEU A 100 -7.26 2.86 33.03
N ARG A 101 -8.36 2.64 33.76
CA ARG A 101 -9.06 3.71 34.50
C ARG A 101 -8.19 4.33 35.59
N LYS A 102 -7.49 3.50 36.38
CA LYS A 102 -6.53 3.97 37.40
C LYS A 102 -5.39 4.78 36.77
N ASP A 103 -4.87 4.33 35.63
CA ASP A 103 -3.83 5.06 34.90
C ASP A 103 -4.32 6.46 34.47
N ILE A 104 -5.55 6.58 33.96
CA ILE A 104 -6.18 7.88 33.63
C ILE A 104 -6.29 8.75 34.89
N GLU A 105 -6.79 8.21 36.00
CA GLU A 105 -6.93 8.96 37.26
C GLU A 105 -5.58 9.48 37.77
N LEU A 106 -4.52 8.67 37.70
CA LEU A 106 -3.17 9.08 38.06
C LEU A 106 -2.66 10.20 37.15
N LEU A 107 -2.90 10.12 35.84
CA LEU A 107 -2.49 11.17 34.89
C LEU A 107 -3.16 12.52 35.15
N LEU A 108 -4.36 12.53 35.73
CA LEU A 108 -5.10 13.75 36.10
C LEU A 108 -4.70 14.31 37.47
N ASN A 109 -3.97 13.53 38.28
CA ASN A 109 -3.55 13.93 39.62
C ASN A 109 -2.02 13.88 39.77
N ASN A 110 -1.36 15.01 39.52
CA ASN A 110 0.10 15.15 39.56
C ASN A 110 0.71 14.68 40.90
N ASP A 111 0.09 15.03 42.04
CA ASP A 111 0.60 14.66 43.36
C ASP A 111 0.50 13.15 43.61
N GLN A 112 -0.62 12.52 43.25
CA GLN A 112 -0.77 11.07 43.35
C GLN A 112 0.23 10.34 42.44
N PHE A 113 0.35 10.78 41.19
CA PHE A 113 1.32 10.23 40.25
C PHE A 113 2.74 10.34 40.78
N LYS A 114 3.13 11.52 41.28
CA LYS A 114 4.42 11.78 41.89
C LYS A 114 4.68 10.83 43.05
N ASN A 115 3.73 10.68 43.96
CA ASN A 115 3.86 9.76 45.09
C ASN A 115 4.00 8.30 44.63
N SER A 116 3.24 7.88 43.62
CA SER A 116 3.35 6.54 43.04
C SER A 116 4.73 6.30 42.42
N VAL A 117 5.28 7.26 41.67
CA VAL A 117 6.64 7.18 41.14
C VAL A 117 7.67 7.09 42.27
N LEU A 118 7.58 7.94 43.30
CA LEU A 118 8.52 7.96 44.42
C LEU A 118 8.50 6.66 45.22
N SER A 119 7.33 6.03 45.36
CA SER A 119 7.19 4.75 46.06
C SER A 119 8.04 3.63 45.45
N VAL A 120 8.40 3.74 44.16
CA VAL A 120 9.26 2.78 43.46
C VAL A 120 10.71 2.96 43.92
N PHE A 121 11.20 4.20 44.00
CA PHE A 121 12.53 4.51 44.53
C PHE A 121 12.64 4.12 46.01
N ASP A 122 11.61 4.39 46.79
CA ASP A 122 11.58 4.07 48.22
C ASP A 122 11.52 2.56 48.45
N ARG A 123 10.70 1.82 47.68
CA ARG A 123 10.61 0.35 47.75
C ARG A 123 11.93 -0.33 47.39
N LEU A 124 12.62 0.18 46.38
CA LEU A 124 13.91 -0.36 45.95
C LEU A 124 15.08 0.18 46.77
N GLU A 125 14.81 1.08 47.73
CA GLU A 125 15.80 1.73 48.60
C GLU A 125 16.94 2.39 47.81
N LYS A 126 16.61 3.02 46.67
CA LYS A 126 17.57 3.60 45.74
C LYS A 126 17.18 5.01 45.34
N ASP A 127 18.16 5.91 45.27
CA ASP A 127 17.99 7.26 44.70
C ASP A 127 18.18 7.29 43.18
N LYS A 128 18.76 6.22 42.61
CA LYS A 128 18.96 6.02 41.18
C LYS A 128 18.53 4.63 40.80
N LEU A 129 17.70 4.54 39.78
CA LEU A 129 17.29 3.29 39.18
C LEU A 129 18.08 3.09 37.89
N LYS A 130 18.48 1.84 37.64
CA LYS A 130 18.99 1.36 36.36
C LYS A 130 17.95 0.48 35.69
N LYS A 131 18.16 0.18 34.41
CA LYS A 131 17.32 -0.77 33.67
C LYS A 131 17.22 -2.16 34.34
N GLU A 132 18.29 -2.62 34.99
CA GLU A 132 18.33 -3.90 35.72
C GLU A 132 17.38 -3.91 36.94
N ASP A 133 17.25 -2.77 37.62
CA ASP A 133 16.38 -2.62 38.80
C ASP A 133 14.90 -2.80 38.44
N PHE A 134 14.56 -2.41 37.23
CA PHE A 134 13.23 -2.61 36.65
C PHE A 134 12.87 -4.09 36.47
N LEU A 135 13.85 -4.90 36.07
CA LEU A 135 13.65 -6.34 35.88
C LEU A 135 13.55 -7.07 37.20
N ALA A 136 14.34 -6.63 38.20
CA ALA A 136 14.25 -7.14 39.56
C ALA A 136 12.86 -6.91 40.19
N ASP A 137 12.20 -5.79 39.84
CA ASP A 137 10.88 -5.43 40.36
C ASP A 137 9.70 -5.89 39.48
N ARG A 138 9.96 -6.70 38.44
CA ARG A 138 8.97 -7.15 37.43
C ARG A 138 7.70 -7.75 38.01
N GLN A 139 7.81 -8.54 39.08
CA GLN A 139 6.63 -9.14 39.71
C GLN A 139 5.73 -8.08 40.35
N ASN A 140 6.29 -7.00 40.90
CA ASN A 140 5.49 -5.90 41.46
C ASN A 140 4.82 -5.08 40.36
N TRP A 141 5.50 -4.85 39.23
CA TRP A 141 4.89 -4.19 38.07
C TRP A 141 3.67 -4.94 37.52
N LEU A 142 3.77 -6.27 37.45
CA LEU A 142 2.66 -7.14 37.02
C LEU A 142 1.49 -7.15 38.01
N ASN A 143 1.73 -6.84 39.28
CA ASN A 143 0.74 -6.90 40.35
C ASN A 143 0.12 -5.54 40.70
N GLN A 144 0.76 -4.42 40.36
CA GLN A 144 0.36 -3.08 40.85
C GLN A 144 -0.67 -2.36 39.98
N ASP A 145 -1.17 -2.96 38.89
CA ASP A 145 -2.17 -2.35 37.98
C ASP A 145 -1.81 -0.91 37.48
N ASN A 146 -0.54 -0.50 37.52
CA ASN A 146 -0.08 0.87 37.26
C ASN A 146 0.89 0.94 36.08
N TYR A 147 0.40 0.57 34.89
CA TYR A 147 1.22 0.52 33.67
C TYR A 147 1.81 1.89 33.31
N ILE A 148 1.12 2.98 33.62
CA ILE A 148 1.62 4.32 33.33
C ILE A 148 2.90 4.67 34.11
N ILE A 149 3.03 4.21 35.35
CA ILE A 149 4.20 4.46 36.19
C ILE A 149 5.41 3.69 35.66
N GLU A 150 5.22 2.42 35.33
CA GLU A 150 6.23 1.57 34.69
C GLU A 150 6.72 2.23 33.38
N TYR A 151 5.78 2.63 32.52
CA TYR A 151 6.07 3.24 31.23
C TYR A 151 6.86 4.54 31.37
N THR A 152 6.50 5.38 32.35
CA THR A 152 7.18 6.65 32.64
C THR A 152 8.65 6.44 32.98
N LEU A 153 8.89 5.59 33.98
CA LEU A 153 10.22 5.33 34.48
C LEU A 153 11.06 4.58 33.41
N ARG A 154 10.45 3.71 32.60
CA ARG A 154 11.11 3.00 31.49
C ARG A 154 11.59 3.98 30.41
N ASN A 155 10.77 4.96 30.04
CA ASN A 155 11.13 5.97 29.06
C ASN A 155 12.20 6.94 29.57
N GLY A 156 12.32 7.10 30.89
CA GLY A 156 13.37 7.92 31.50
C GLY A 156 14.78 7.35 31.31
N PHE A 157 14.91 6.06 30.98
CA PHE A 157 16.18 5.47 30.53
C PHE A 157 16.47 5.86 29.08
N SER A 158 16.90 7.11 28.86
CA SER A 158 17.47 7.50 27.57
C SER A 158 18.65 6.59 27.18
N GLU A 159 18.83 6.34 25.88
CA GLU A 159 19.89 5.46 25.33
C GLU A 159 21.31 5.84 25.78
N LYS A 160 21.52 7.09 26.23
CA LYS A 160 22.83 7.61 26.61
C LYS A 160 23.24 7.34 28.05
N ASN A 161 22.30 7.22 29.00
CA ASN A 161 22.64 7.24 30.43
C ASN A 161 22.30 5.96 31.20
N GLN A 162 21.44 5.07 30.69
CA GLN A 162 21.05 3.79 31.34
C GLN A 162 20.55 3.87 32.81
N GLU A 163 20.49 5.06 33.41
CA GLU A 163 20.03 5.34 34.77
C GLU A 163 19.11 6.56 34.80
N ILE A 164 18.17 6.57 35.75
CA ILE A 164 17.31 7.70 36.08
C ILE A 164 17.39 7.97 37.58
N SER A 165 17.60 9.23 37.96
CA SER A 165 17.62 9.64 39.37
C SER A 165 16.27 10.16 39.85
N LYS A 166 16.02 9.99 41.16
CA LYS A 166 14.85 10.51 41.87
C LYS A 166 14.70 12.03 41.71
N SER A 167 15.82 12.77 41.72
CA SER A 167 15.81 14.23 41.52
C SER A 167 15.41 14.62 40.10
N GLN A 168 15.95 13.94 39.07
CA GLN A 168 15.62 14.21 37.67
C GLN A 168 14.14 13.98 37.36
N ILE A 169 13.56 12.87 37.84
CA ILE A 169 12.14 12.60 37.59
C ILE A 169 11.25 13.60 38.35
N LEU A 170 11.64 14.02 39.55
CA LEU A 170 10.92 15.03 40.30
C LEU A 170 10.95 16.40 39.61
N GLU A 171 12.11 16.82 39.11
CA GLU A 171 12.25 18.06 38.35
C GLU A 171 11.32 18.07 37.14
N TRP A 172 11.29 16.95 36.39
CA TRP A 172 10.40 16.78 35.25
C TRP A 172 8.90 16.78 35.63
N ILE A 173 8.48 16.04 36.66
CA ILE A 173 7.06 16.00 37.09
C ILE A 173 6.57 17.37 37.58
N ASN A 174 7.43 18.12 38.29
CA ASN A 174 7.09 19.44 38.82
C ASN A 174 7.10 20.54 37.73
N ASN A 175 7.70 20.28 36.56
CA ASN A 175 7.62 21.19 35.42
C ASN A 175 6.23 21.11 34.78
N LYS A 176 5.41 22.15 35.01
CA LYS A 176 4.02 22.21 34.55
C LYS A 176 3.87 21.95 33.05
N ASP A 177 4.73 22.52 32.21
CA ASP A 177 4.62 22.40 30.75
C ASP A 177 4.99 20.99 30.27
N GLU A 178 6.01 20.38 30.88
CA GLU A 178 6.43 19.02 30.56
C GLU A 178 5.42 17.98 31.04
N TRP A 179 4.89 18.17 32.25
CA TRP A 179 3.81 17.34 32.80
C TRP A 179 2.57 17.40 31.92
N MET A 180 2.11 18.60 31.56
CA MET A 180 0.94 18.78 30.70
C MET A 180 1.13 18.08 29.34
N ARG A 181 2.28 18.28 28.69
CA ARG A 181 2.61 17.62 27.41
C ARG A 181 2.66 16.10 27.54
N TYR A 182 3.18 15.59 28.67
CA TYR A 182 3.20 14.16 28.95
C TYR A 182 1.79 13.61 29.11
N THR A 183 1.00 14.18 30.02
CA THR A 183 -0.39 13.78 30.29
C THR A 183 -1.21 13.73 29.01
N ILE A 184 -1.14 14.75 28.16
CA ILE A 184 -1.89 14.80 26.91
C ILE A 184 -1.47 13.71 25.92
N LYS A 185 -0.17 13.43 25.79
CA LYS A 185 0.31 12.33 24.94
C LYS A 185 -0.16 10.97 25.46
N GLN A 186 -0.20 10.79 26.77
CA GLN A 186 -0.64 9.54 27.38
C GLN A 186 -2.14 9.34 27.25
N LEU A 187 -2.94 10.38 27.50
CA LEU A 187 -4.38 10.35 27.22
C LEU A 187 -4.64 10.09 25.73
N HIS A 188 -3.92 10.75 24.81
CA HIS A 188 -4.02 10.46 23.38
C HIS A 188 -3.73 8.99 23.02
N ARG A 189 -2.71 8.38 23.66
CA ARG A 189 -2.42 6.94 23.52
C ARG A 189 -3.57 6.08 24.03
N LEU A 190 -4.13 6.42 25.19
CA LEU A 190 -5.21 5.68 25.83
C LEU A 190 -6.55 5.81 25.09
N LEU A 191 -6.79 6.93 24.39
CA LEU A 191 -7.95 7.14 23.52
C LEU A 191 -8.06 6.09 22.41
N ASN A 192 -6.94 5.49 22.01
CA ASN A 192 -6.89 4.42 21.01
C ASN A 192 -7.14 3.02 21.60
N SER A 193 -7.44 2.91 22.89
CA SER A 193 -7.79 1.66 23.58
C SER A 193 -9.31 1.54 23.77
N ASP A 194 -9.83 0.35 24.08
CA ASP A 194 -11.28 0.11 24.28
C ASP A 194 -11.85 0.70 25.59
N ILE A 195 -11.27 1.79 26.10
CA ILE A 195 -11.69 2.43 27.34
C ILE A 195 -12.41 3.75 27.08
N ASP A 196 -13.60 3.88 27.66
CA ASP A 196 -14.31 5.15 27.70
C ASP A 196 -13.67 6.10 28.70
N PHE A 197 -13.47 7.35 28.26
CA PHE A 197 -12.91 8.39 29.10
C PHE A 197 -13.94 8.84 30.13
N SER A 198 -13.48 9.04 31.37
CA SER A 198 -14.33 9.65 32.42
C SER A 198 -14.61 11.11 32.10
N GLN A 199 -15.69 11.66 32.67
CA GLN A 199 -16.04 13.07 32.51
C GLN A 199 -14.89 14.00 32.93
N ASN A 200 -14.18 13.68 34.02
CA ASN A 200 -13.02 14.45 34.47
C ASN A 200 -11.87 14.45 33.43
N ALA A 201 -11.64 13.32 32.76
CA ALA A 201 -10.63 13.23 31.70
C ALA A 201 -11.03 14.05 30.48
N ILE A 202 -12.31 14.02 30.11
CA ILE A 202 -12.88 14.82 29.02
C ILE A 202 -12.73 16.32 29.34
N GLU A 203 -13.11 16.75 30.54
CA GLU A 203 -12.98 18.14 30.97
C GLU A 203 -11.53 18.61 30.99
N TYR A 204 -10.60 17.77 31.44
CA TYR A 204 -9.17 18.07 31.40
C TYR A 204 -8.66 18.27 29.97
N VAL A 205 -9.03 17.36 29.04
CA VAL A 205 -8.68 17.46 27.63
C VAL A 205 -9.29 18.71 26.99
N GLN A 206 -10.56 19.00 27.28
CA GLN A 206 -11.24 20.20 26.80
C GLN A 206 -10.58 21.48 27.33
N GLY A 207 -10.21 21.51 28.61
CA GLY A 207 -9.43 22.60 29.20
C GLY A 207 -8.12 22.83 28.48
N TRP A 208 -7.34 21.75 28.28
CA TRP A 208 -6.09 21.81 27.52
C TRP A 208 -6.29 22.32 26.09
N CYS A 209 -7.29 21.81 25.39
CA CYS A 209 -7.64 22.24 24.03
C CYS A 209 -7.99 23.73 23.99
N ASN A 210 -8.76 24.23 24.96
CA ASN A 210 -9.13 25.64 25.04
C ASN A 210 -7.93 26.56 25.30
N GLU A 211 -7.02 26.15 26.19
CA GLU A 211 -5.83 26.93 26.53
C GLU A 211 -4.77 26.95 25.42
N ASN A 212 -4.63 25.85 24.67
CA ASN A 212 -3.52 25.68 23.72
C ASN A 212 -3.89 25.93 22.25
N ARG A 213 -5.19 26.12 21.94
CA ARG A 213 -5.66 26.30 20.55
C ARG A 213 -4.93 27.38 19.76
N SER A 214 -4.53 28.49 20.39
CA SER A 214 -3.83 29.60 19.73
C SER A 214 -2.38 29.29 19.38
N ASN A 215 -1.80 28.24 19.97
CA ASN A 215 -0.40 27.86 19.79
C ASN A 215 -0.22 26.77 18.72
N LEU A 216 -1.31 26.15 18.27
CA LEU A 216 -1.30 25.07 17.27
C LEU A 216 -1.15 25.63 15.86
N LYS A 217 -0.37 24.94 15.03
CA LYS A 217 -0.07 25.37 13.66
C LYS A 217 -0.31 24.24 12.65
N PHE A 218 -1.57 23.88 12.43
CA PHE A 218 -1.96 22.79 11.53
C PHE A 218 -1.41 22.94 10.10
N LYS A 219 -1.38 24.17 9.56
CA LYS A 219 -0.83 24.47 8.23
C LYS A 219 0.63 24.04 8.05
N THR A 220 1.42 24.02 9.12
CA THR A 220 2.85 23.66 9.10
C THR A 220 3.15 22.38 9.91
N ALA A 221 2.11 21.69 10.38
CA ALA A 221 2.27 20.56 11.29
C ALA A 221 2.79 19.30 10.58
N ILE A 222 2.55 19.19 9.26
CA ILE A 222 3.11 18.14 8.41
C ILE A 222 4.34 18.73 7.70
N THR A 223 5.50 18.10 7.89
CA THR A 223 6.74 18.46 7.22
C THR A 223 7.25 17.30 6.39
N GLU A 224 7.60 17.52 5.13
CA GLU A 224 8.22 16.50 4.28
C GLU A 224 9.74 16.53 4.43
N SER A 225 10.33 15.38 4.77
CA SER A 225 11.78 15.15 4.76
C SER A 225 12.13 14.25 3.56
N GLY A 226 12.64 14.84 2.48
CA GLY A 226 13.04 14.08 1.29
C GLY A 226 11.89 13.40 0.54
N ASP A 227 12.19 12.28 -0.11
CA ASP A 227 11.42 11.78 -1.26
C ASP A 227 10.07 11.13 -0.90
N SER A 228 9.88 10.62 0.32
CA SER A 228 8.60 9.99 0.74
C SER A 228 8.37 9.97 2.25
N THR A 229 9.27 10.57 3.04
CA THR A 229 9.08 10.61 4.49
C THR A 229 8.51 11.95 4.89
N TRP A 230 7.56 11.92 5.82
CA TRP A 230 7.01 13.11 6.42
C TRP A 230 6.95 12.91 7.93
N SER A 231 7.01 14.02 8.65
CA SER A 231 6.87 14.05 10.09
C SER A 231 5.70 14.93 10.48
N VAL A 232 5.12 14.63 11.63
CA VAL A 232 3.94 15.31 12.15
C VAL A 232 4.21 15.80 13.55
N THR A 233 3.77 17.01 13.82
CA THR A 233 3.80 17.55 15.17
C THR A 233 2.75 16.85 16.03
N ILE A 234 3.21 16.22 17.11
CA ILE A 234 2.39 15.34 17.97
C ILE A 234 1.21 16.06 18.62
N LEU A 235 1.33 17.35 18.94
CA LEU A 235 0.28 18.10 19.65
C LEU A 235 -0.93 18.36 18.75
N GLU A 236 -0.71 18.76 17.50
CA GLU A 236 -1.75 18.88 16.48
C GLU A 236 -2.43 17.54 16.23
N MET A 237 -1.65 16.46 16.21
CA MET A 237 -2.19 15.10 16.10
C MET A 237 -3.10 14.74 17.29
N CYS A 238 -2.68 15.04 18.53
CA CYS A 238 -3.50 14.85 19.74
C CYS A 238 -4.80 15.68 19.66
N TYR A 239 -4.69 16.97 19.34
CA TYR A 239 -5.83 17.87 19.27
C TYR A 239 -6.88 17.42 18.25
N ALA A 240 -6.43 17.03 17.04
CA ALA A 240 -7.31 16.52 16.00
C ALA A 240 -8.06 15.25 16.45
N ASP A 241 -7.43 14.37 17.22
CA ASP A 241 -8.08 13.17 17.74
C ASP A 241 -9.09 13.46 18.84
N PHE A 242 -8.80 14.42 19.71
CA PHE A 242 -9.75 14.82 20.73
C PHE A 242 -10.99 15.49 20.13
N PHE A 243 -10.81 16.30 19.08
CA PHE A 243 -11.94 16.83 18.32
C PHE A 243 -12.83 15.72 17.74
N LEU A 244 -12.23 14.68 17.16
CA LEU A 244 -12.98 13.58 16.57
C LEU A 244 -13.76 12.76 17.61
N ASN A 245 -13.12 12.44 18.73
CA ASN A 245 -13.61 11.39 19.63
C ASN A 245 -14.27 11.92 20.91
N LEU A 246 -14.00 13.16 21.32
CA LEU A 246 -14.42 13.70 22.63
C LEU A 246 -15.31 14.95 22.52
N GLU A 247 -15.89 15.19 21.34
CA GLU A 247 -16.80 16.33 21.06
C GLU A 247 -16.26 17.70 21.54
N VAL A 248 -14.95 17.89 21.46
CA VAL A 248 -14.31 19.15 21.88
C VAL A 248 -14.81 20.28 21.00
N TYR A 249 -15.25 21.39 21.61
CA TYR A 249 -15.55 22.61 20.86
C TYR A 249 -14.27 23.15 20.21
N VAL A 250 -14.30 23.26 18.88
CA VAL A 250 -13.21 23.84 18.09
C VAL A 250 -13.74 25.07 17.35
N PRO A 251 -13.12 26.25 17.51
CA PRO A 251 -13.49 27.43 16.74
C PRO A 251 -13.38 27.18 15.25
N GLU A 252 -14.29 27.79 14.48
CA GLU A 252 -14.34 27.64 13.02
C GLU A 252 -12.99 27.93 12.34
N GLU A 253 -12.30 28.99 12.74
CA GLU A 253 -10.98 29.35 12.19
C GLU A 253 -9.96 28.22 12.32
N LEU A 254 -9.97 27.50 13.44
CA LEU A 254 -9.07 26.38 13.67
C LEU A 254 -9.51 25.13 12.90
N LEU A 255 -10.81 24.90 12.77
CA LEU A 255 -11.34 23.82 11.91
C LEU A 255 -10.97 24.01 10.44
N LEU A 256 -10.99 25.25 9.95
CA LEU A 256 -10.51 25.60 8.61
C LEU A 256 -9.01 25.31 8.47
N ASP A 257 -8.19 25.66 9.46
CA ASP A 257 -6.76 25.35 9.48
C ASP A 257 -6.47 23.83 9.53
N MET A 258 -7.31 23.05 10.20
CA MET A 258 -7.20 21.59 10.28
C MET A 258 -7.41 20.88 8.93
N LEU A 259 -7.99 21.55 7.92
CA LEU A 259 -8.09 21.01 6.55
C LEU A 259 -6.72 20.87 5.85
N SER A 260 -5.66 21.48 6.40
CA SER A 260 -4.27 21.27 5.95
C SER A 260 -3.61 20.05 6.61
N PHE A 261 -4.32 19.34 7.50
CA PHE A 261 -3.79 18.22 8.29
C PHE A 261 -4.44 16.86 7.98
N ILE A 262 -5.24 16.78 6.91
CA ILE A 262 -6.16 15.66 6.61
C ILE A 262 -5.49 14.30 6.36
N VAL A 263 -4.22 14.29 5.96
CA VAL A 263 -3.45 13.10 5.56
C VAL A 263 -3.28 12.11 6.71
N VAL A 264 -3.03 12.62 7.92
CA VAL A 264 -2.63 11.82 9.08
C VAL A 264 -3.81 11.00 9.61
N ARG A 265 -5.05 11.35 9.30
CA ARG A 265 -6.21 10.67 9.87
C ARG A 265 -6.93 9.78 8.89
N ASP A 266 -7.13 10.25 7.68
CA ASP A 266 -7.80 9.44 6.66
C ASP A 266 -6.97 8.21 6.24
N SER A 267 -5.64 8.25 6.43
CA SER A 267 -4.77 7.08 6.25
C SER A 267 -4.87 6.06 7.40
N PHE A 268 -5.00 6.51 8.65
CA PHE A 268 -5.11 5.65 9.83
C PHE A 268 -6.51 5.03 9.99
N GLN A 269 -7.58 5.74 9.63
CA GLN A 269 -8.93 5.15 9.64
C GLN A 269 -9.04 4.00 8.62
N LYS A 270 -8.46 4.16 7.42
CA LYS A 270 -8.44 3.11 6.39
C LYS A 270 -7.68 1.86 6.83
N SER A 271 -6.61 1.99 7.62
CA SER A 271 -5.83 0.84 8.09
C SER A 271 -6.51 0.05 9.22
N LYS A 272 -7.45 0.67 9.94
CA LYS A 272 -8.29 -0.02 10.95
C LYS A 272 -9.48 -0.79 10.35
N GLY A 273 -9.66 -0.78 9.01
CA GLY A 273 -10.67 -1.61 8.33
C GLY A 273 -12.11 -1.08 8.36
N ASN A 274 -12.38 0.03 9.05
CA ASN A 274 -13.71 0.65 9.10
C ASN A 274 -13.93 1.53 7.86
N LYS A 275 -14.54 0.94 6.81
CA LYS A 275 -14.84 1.64 5.54
C LYS A 275 -16.05 2.59 5.62
N ASP A 276 -16.86 2.47 6.66
CA ASP A 276 -18.14 3.19 6.79
C ASP A 276 -18.09 4.40 7.76
N GLU A 277 -16.91 4.72 8.31
CA GLU A 277 -16.76 5.90 9.18
C GLU A 277 -16.64 7.20 8.39
N ILE A 278 -17.29 8.25 8.90
CA ILE A 278 -17.13 9.64 8.45
C ILE A 278 -15.64 10.01 8.54
N THR A 279 -15.04 10.43 7.43
CA THR A 279 -13.62 10.77 7.42
C THR A 279 -13.36 12.06 8.20
N PHE A 280 -12.11 12.32 8.58
CA PHE A 280 -11.77 13.52 9.37
C PHE A 280 -12.18 14.81 8.65
N ILE A 281 -11.90 14.89 7.35
CA ILE A 281 -12.31 16.03 6.51
C ILE A 281 -13.83 16.16 6.40
N GLU A 282 -14.58 15.04 6.40
CA GLU A 282 -16.04 15.06 6.38
C GLU A 282 -16.63 15.53 7.70
N LYS A 283 -16.03 15.14 8.84
CA LYS A 283 -16.43 15.62 10.16
C LYS A 283 -16.22 17.13 10.27
N ILE A 284 -15.08 17.64 9.78
CA ILE A 284 -14.83 19.09 9.71
C ILE A 284 -15.89 19.75 8.84
N ALA A 285 -16.07 19.28 7.60
CA ALA A 285 -17.03 19.87 6.66
C ALA A 285 -18.48 19.84 7.17
N ALA A 286 -18.88 18.80 7.92
CA ALA A 286 -20.19 18.73 8.58
C ALA A 286 -20.33 19.77 9.71
N THR A 287 -19.23 20.15 10.35
CA THR A 287 -19.21 21.11 11.47
C THR A 287 -19.20 22.57 10.98
N ILE A 288 -18.35 22.91 10.01
CA ILE A 288 -18.23 24.28 9.49
C ILE A 288 -19.15 24.58 8.29
N GLY A 289 -19.74 23.54 7.70
CA GLY A 289 -20.50 23.62 6.46
C GLY A 289 -19.66 23.35 5.22
N PHE A 290 -20.28 22.66 4.24
CA PHE A 290 -19.63 22.23 3.01
C PHE A 290 -18.98 23.37 2.23
N ASP A 291 -19.68 24.50 2.03
CA ASP A 291 -19.17 25.62 1.23
C ASP A 291 -17.91 26.26 1.85
N LYS A 292 -17.85 26.34 3.18
CA LYS A 292 -16.66 26.87 3.87
C LYS A 292 -15.47 25.94 3.72
N ALA A 293 -15.69 24.63 3.94
CA ALA A 293 -14.66 23.62 3.74
C ALA A 293 -14.15 23.61 2.29
N LYS A 294 -15.07 23.64 1.32
CA LYS A 294 -14.76 23.73 -0.11
C LYS A 294 -13.91 24.95 -0.42
N ASN A 295 -14.32 26.15 0.01
CA ASN A 295 -13.57 27.38 -0.26
C ASN A 295 -12.16 27.32 0.32
N GLN A 296 -12.01 26.85 1.57
CA GLN A 296 -10.69 26.72 2.18
C GLN A 296 -9.80 25.69 1.49
N ILE A 297 -10.37 24.58 1.02
CA ILE A 297 -9.63 23.58 0.23
C ILE A 297 -9.20 24.16 -1.11
N LEU A 298 -10.05 24.93 -1.79
CA LEU A 298 -9.68 25.60 -3.04
C LEU A 298 -8.56 26.63 -2.80
N GLU A 299 -8.62 27.41 -1.73
CA GLU A 299 -7.53 28.33 -1.34
C GLU A 299 -6.23 27.58 -1.04
N ASN A 300 -6.32 26.44 -0.35
CA ASN A 300 -5.17 25.58 -0.07
C ASN A 300 -4.53 25.03 -1.34
N LEU A 301 -5.33 24.54 -2.29
CA LEU A 301 -4.86 24.06 -3.59
C LEU A 301 -4.24 25.18 -4.44
N GLN A 302 -4.69 26.41 -4.27
CA GLN A 302 -4.07 27.58 -4.90
C GLN A 302 -2.71 27.93 -4.27
N ASN A 303 -2.50 27.59 -3.00
CA ASN A 303 -1.26 27.82 -2.28
C ASN A 303 -0.29 26.62 -2.43
N GLU A 304 0.63 26.72 -3.39
CA GLU A 304 1.56 25.63 -3.77
C GLU A 304 2.60 25.25 -2.69
N SER A 305 2.59 25.88 -1.51
CA SER A 305 3.54 25.58 -0.42
C SER A 305 3.17 24.34 0.42
N GLN A 306 2.05 23.68 0.13
CA GLN A 306 1.59 22.52 0.91
C GLN A 306 2.35 21.24 0.54
N PRO A 307 2.55 20.31 1.49
CA PRO A 307 3.01 18.95 1.20
C PRO A 307 2.17 18.28 0.11
N VAL A 308 2.81 17.60 -0.86
CA VAL A 308 2.11 17.00 -2.01
C VAL A 308 1.09 15.96 -1.56
N ILE A 309 1.38 15.26 -0.45
CA ILE A 309 0.45 14.30 0.15
C ILE A 309 -0.85 14.96 0.65
N VAL A 310 -0.78 16.20 1.16
CA VAL A 310 -1.96 16.97 1.60
C VAL A 310 -2.76 17.40 0.38
N THR A 311 -2.08 17.90 -0.65
CA THR A 311 -2.68 18.25 -1.94
C THR A 311 -3.43 17.06 -2.54
N ASP A 312 -2.82 15.87 -2.58
CA ASP A 312 -3.47 14.66 -3.10
C ASP A 312 -4.77 14.32 -2.36
N MET A 313 -4.77 14.38 -1.02
CA MET A 313 -5.97 14.11 -0.22
C MET A 313 -7.07 15.17 -0.43
N GLN A 314 -6.70 16.45 -0.55
CA GLN A 314 -7.65 17.53 -0.85
C GLN A 314 -8.27 17.35 -2.25
N VAL A 315 -7.45 16.94 -3.23
CA VAL A 315 -7.92 16.59 -4.58
C VAL A 315 -8.86 15.39 -4.56
N GLN A 316 -8.54 14.34 -3.79
CA GLN A 316 -9.44 13.19 -3.62
C GLN A 316 -10.79 13.61 -3.02
N TRP A 317 -10.79 14.49 -2.02
CA TRP A 317 -12.02 15.03 -1.45
C TRP A 317 -12.82 15.82 -2.49
N CYS A 318 -12.18 16.72 -3.24
CA CYS A 318 -12.83 17.44 -4.34
C CYS A 318 -13.46 16.49 -5.35
N THR A 319 -12.79 15.40 -5.73
CA THR A 319 -13.35 14.37 -6.62
C THR A 319 -14.57 13.68 -6.01
N LYS A 320 -14.49 13.27 -4.73
CA LYS A 320 -15.59 12.60 -4.02
C LYS A 320 -16.85 13.46 -3.99
N PHE A 321 -16.69 14.76 -3.79
CA PHE A 321 -17.79 15.73 -3.69
C PHE A 321 -18.08 16.51 -4.98
N ASN A 322 -17.47 16.12 -6.10
CA ASN A 322 -17.65 16.75 -7.41
C ASN A 322 -17.42 18.27 -7.43
N CYS A 323 -16.35 18.74 -6.78
CA CYS A 323 -15.93 20.15 -6.75
C CYS A 323 -15.22 20.52 -8.06
N ILE A 324 -16.00 20.82 -9.10
CA ILE A 324 -15.52 21.14 -10.46
C ILE A 324 -14.60 22.37 -10.48
N GLU A 325 -14.77 23.31 -9.55
CA GLU A 325 -13.92 24.51 -9.42
C GLU A 325 -12.45 24.18 -9.10
N ALA A 326 -12.16 22.98 -8.60
CA ALA A 326 -10.79 22.53 -8.36
C ALA A 326 -10.03 22.22 -9.65
N ILE A 327 -10.70 21.96 -10.78
CA ILE A 327 -10.07 21.55 -12.06
C ILE A 327 -8.94 22.50 -12.49
N PRO A 328 -9.14 23.84 -12.60
CA PRO A 328 -8.06 24.75 -13.00
C PRO A 328 -6.90 24.78 -12.00
N LEU A 329 -7.16 24.59 -10.70
CA LEU A 329 -6.12 24.56 -9.67
C LEU A 329 -5.30 23.27 -9.75
N ILE A 330 -5.97 22.12 -9.90
CA ILE A 330 -5.34 20.81 -10.09
C ILE A 330 -4.48 20.81 -11.34
N LYS A 331 -4.97 21.43 -12.43
CA LYS A 331 -4.18 21.63 -13.65
C LYS A 331 -2.88 22.39 -13.35
N SER A 332 -2.94 23.52 -12.65
CA SER A 332 -1.76 24.30 -12.26
C SER A 332 -0.76 23.45 -11.47
N ILE A 333 -1.24 22.64 -10.52
CA ILE A 333 -0.42 21.72 -9.72
C ILE A 333 0.29 20.69 -10.61
N LEU A 334 -0.42 20.06 -11.54
CA LEU A 334 0.15 19.10 -12.50
C LEU A 334 1.16 19.75 -13.46
N GLU A 335 1.00 21.04 -13.72
CA GLU A 335 1.85 21.85 -14.59
C GLU A 335 3.13 22.35 -13.91
N ASN A 336 3.15 22.34 -12.58
CA ASN A 336 4.29 22.81 -11.80
C ASN A 336 5.44 21.79 -11.76
N LYS A 337 6.59 22.20 -12.29
CA LYS A 337 7.79 21.36 -12.49
C LYS A 337 8.51 20.97 -11.20
N HIS A 338 8.17 21.59 -10.07
CA HIS A 338 8.87 21.37 -8.80
C HIS A 338 8.40 20.11 -8.04
N SER A 339 7.23 19.57 -8.42
CA SER A 339 6.72 18.31 -7.88
C SER A 339 7.41 17.12 -8.56
N LYS A 340 8.61 16.75 -8.11
CA LYS A 340 9.36 15.59 -8.64
C LYS A 340 8.83 14.22 -8.22
N LYS A 341 7.72 14.14 -7.46
CA LYS A 341 7.21 12.89 -6.88
C LYS A 341 6.14 12.25 -7.77
N SER A 342 6.53 11.20 -8.48
CA SER A 342 5.72 10.51 -9.50
C SER A 342 4.40 9.92 -8.98
N TYR A 343 4.38 9.30 -7.79
CA TYR A 343 3.22 8.54 -7.30
C TYR A 343 2.00 9.43 -7.02
N TYR A 344 2.18 10.52 -6.26
CA TYR A 344 1.07 11.41 -5.92
C TYR A 344 0.57 12.18 -7.15
N LEU A 345 1.46 12.57 -8.06
CA LEU A 345 1.05 13.24 -9.31
C LEU A 345 0.18 12.34 -10.19
N GLU A 346 0.47 11.04 -10.26
CA GLU A 346 -0.38 10.09 -10.96
C GLU A 346 -1.80 10.05 -10.37
N ASN A 347 -1.91 10.02 -9.04
CA ASN A 347 -3.20 10.02 -8.37
C ASN A 347 -3.96 11.35 -8.55
N ILE A 348 -3.27 12.48 -8.41
CA ILE A 348 -3.82 13.82 -8.69
C ILE A 348 -4.32 13.89 -10.14
N PHE A 349 -3.57 13.36 -11.10
CA PHE A 349 -3.96 13.30 -12.51
C PHE A 349 -5.19 12.42 -12.76
N LYS A 350 -5.27 11.25 -12.13
CA LYS A 350 -6.47 10.40 -12.21
C LYS A 350 -7.70 11.14 -11.69
N ASN A 351 -7.56 11.88 -10.60
CA ASN A 351 -8.63 12.68 -10.01
C ASN A 351 -9.02 13.89 -10.89
N TYR A 352 -8.05 14.57 -11.51
CA TYR A 352 -8.28 15.62 -12.51
C TYR A 352 -9.20 15.13 -13.64
N LEU A 353 -8.92 13.95 -14.20
CA LEU A 353 -9.75 13.37 -15.25
C LEU A 353 -11.15 12.99 -14.75
N LYS A 354 -11.26 12.43 -13.54
CA LYS A 354 -12.56 12.06 -12.93
C LYS A 354 -13.46 13.27 -12.70
N LEU A 355 -12.91 14.42 -12.37
CA LEU A 355 -13.65 15.68 -12.21
C LEU A 355 -14.10 16.29 -13.55
N GLY A 356 -13.68 15.72 -14.69
CA GLY A 356 -13.99 16.24 -16.03
C GLY A 356 -12.89 17.10 -16.64
N GLY A 357 -11.70 17.13 -16.03
CA GLY A 357 -10.51 17.72 -16.61
C GLY A 357 -10.15 17.09 -17.95
N LYS A 358 -9.71 17.91 -18.90
CA LYS A 358 -9.36 17.45 -20.25
C LYS A 358 -7.86 17.20 -20.37
N VAL A 359 -7.49 16.01 -20.81
CA VAL A 359 -6.07 15.64 -20.97
C VAL A 359 -5.35 16.56 -21.98
N VAL A 360 -6.05 17.03 -23.02
CA VAL A 360 -5.49 17.92 -24.06
C VAL A 360 -5.00 19.25 -23.48
N GLU A 361 -5.59 19.70 -22.38
CA GLU A 361 -5.18 20.93 -21.72
C GLU A 361 -3.82 20.83 -21.03
N LEU A 362 -3.38 19.62 -20.70
CA LEU A 362 -2.05 19.33 -20.16
C LEU A 362 -1.01 19.15 -21.27
N SER A 363 -1.31 19.57 -22.50
CA SER A 363 -0.42 19.29 -23.63
C SER A 363 0.90 20.06 -23.62
N PHE A 364 1.12 21.02 -22.73
CA PHE A 364 2.41 21.70 -22.67
C PHE A 364 3.44 20.92 -21.84
N ILE A 365 2.99 20.10 -20.88
CA ILE A 365 3.88 19.38 -19.95
C ILE A 365 4.54 18.13 -20.56
N PHE A 366 4.22 17.80 -21.81
CA PHE A 366 4.81 16.71 -22.59
C PHE A 366 6.33 16.65 -22.56
N ASN A 367 7.01 17.80 -22.69
CA ASN A 367 8.47 17.83 -22.86
C ASN A 367 9.21 18.09 -21.55
N VAL A 368 8.50 18.06 -20.42
CA VAL A 368 9.00 18.58 -19.15
C VAL A 368 9.46 17.47 -18.21
N PHE A 369 8.86 16.29 -18.31
CA PHE A 369 9.14 15.18 -17.41
C PHE A 369 10.08 14.16 -18.05
N ASP A 370 11.00 13.62 -17.25
CA ASP A 370 11.89 12.56 -17.67
C ASP A 370 11.13 11.25 -17.93
N SER A 371 11.66 10.44 -18.84
CA SER A 371 11.08 9.15 -19.24
C SER A 371 11.02 8.08 -18.15
N GLY A 372 11.57 8.34 -16.96
CA GLY A 372 11.47 7.47 -15.79
C GLY A 372 10.32 7.80 -14.83
N ASN A 373 9.43 8.73 -15.20
CA ASN A 373 8.33 9.20 -14.37
C ASN A 373 7.01 8.49 -14.75
N GLU A 374 6.39 7.75 -13.82
CA GLU A 374 5.10 7.05 -14.05
C GLU A 374 3.94 8.00 -14.35
N PHE A 375 3.94 9.21 -13.77
CA PHE A 375 2.95 10.22 -14.15
C PHE A 375 3.11 10.63 -15.62
N HIS A 376 4.35 10.75 -16.13
CA HIS A 376 4.60 11.06 -17.53
C HIS A 376 4.02 9.98 -18.45
N TRP A 377 4.24 8.71 -18.14
CA TRP A 377 3.67 7.61 -18.92
C TRP A 377 2.14 7.59 -18.84
N SER A 378 1.56 7.76 -17.66
CA SER A 378 0.11 7.82 -17.47
C SER A 378 -0.53 8.94 -18.28
N LEU A 379 0.14 10.08 -18.38
CA LEU A 379 -0.29 11.21 -19.21
C LEU A 379 -0.29 10.84 -20.71
N LEU A 380 0.81 10.25 -21.22
CA LEU A 380 0.91 9.82 -22.62
C LEU A 380 -0.17 8.80 -22.99
N GLU A 381 -0.46 7.85 -22.09
CA GLU A 381 -1.48 6.80 -22.22
C GLU A 381 -2.90 7.36 -22.40
N GLN A 382 -3.20 8.48 -21.75
CA GLN A 382 -4.49 9.14 -21.90
C GLN A 382 -4.51 10.04 -23.14
N MET A 383 -3.37 10.63 -23.50
CA MET A 383 -3.26 11.51 -24.67
C MET A 383 -3.31 10.76 -25.99
N VAL A 384 -2.70 9.57 -26.09
CA VAL A 384 -2.71 8.78 -27.33
C VAL A 384 -4.12 8.35 -27.75
N LYS A 385 -5.04 8.27 -26.79
CA LYS A 385 -6.47 7.99 -27.03
C LYS A 385 -7.22 9.17 -27.68
N VAL A 386 -6.63 10.36 -27.72
CA VAL A 386 -7.18 11.55 -28.36
C VAL A 386 -6.56 11.70 -29.76
N ASP A 387 -7.37 11.56 -30.81
CA ASP A 387 -6.86 11.48 -32.19
C ASP A 387 -5.96 12.67 -32.60
N ILE A 388 -6.33 13.90 -32.22
CA ILE A 388 -5.53 15.10 -32.52
C ILE A 388 -4.16 15.12 -31.82
N MET A 389 -3.97 14.30 -30.78
CA MET A 389 -2.74 14.24 -29.99
C MET A 389 -1.80 13.09 -30.39
N LYS A 390 -2.30 12.07 -31.11
CA LYS A 390 -1.54 10.87 -31.49
C LYS A 390 -0.18 11.20 -32.11
N ARG A 391 -0.16 12.06 -33.13
CA ARG A 391 1.08 12.47 -33.81
C ARG A 391 2.10 13.04 -32.82
N ARG A 392 1.66 13.95 -31.96
CA ARG A 392 2.53 14.62 -30.99
C ARG A 392 3.04 13.66 -29.91
N VAL A 393 2.20 12.71 -29.47
CA VAL A 393 2.59 11.64 -28.54
C VAL A 393 3.70 10.79 -29.17
N GLY A 394 3.51 10.32 -30.40
CA GLY A 394 4.51 9.49 -31.07
C GLY A 394 5.84 10.22 -31.28
N GLU A 395 5.82 11.47 -31.74
CA GLU A 395 7.02 12.31 -31.86
C GLU A 395 7.75 12.53 -30.52
N THR A 396 7.02 12.50 -29.40
CA THR A 396 7.60 12.60 -28.05
C THR A 396 8.26 11.28 -27.66
N ILE A 397 7.56 10.15 -27.84
CA ILE A 397 8.07 8.82 -27.49
C ILE A 397 9.31 8.45 -28.31
N LEU A 398 9.36 8.82 -29.59
CA LEU A 398 10.54 8.59 -30.43
C LEU A 398 11.83 9.26 -29.92
N LYS A 399 11.72 10.30 -29.07
CA LYS A 399 12.86 10.96 -28.44
C LYS A 399 13.33 10.23 -27.17
N ILE A 400 12.52 9.34 -26.62
CA ILE A 400 12.85 8.56 -25.42
C ILE A 400 13.77 7.40 -25.81
N LYS A 401 15.07 7.55 -25.59
CA LYS A 401 16.10 6.56 -25.99
C LYS A 401 16.38 5.45 -24.96
N LYS A 402 15.54 5.27 -23.93
CA LYS A 402 15.82 4.32 -22.83
C LYS A 402 15.17 2.95 -23.05
N SER A 403 15.91 1.88 -22.71
CA SER A 403 15.55 0.47 -22.94
C SER A 403 14.46 -0.06 -22.00
N GLU A 404 14.40 0.39 -20.74
CA GLU A 404 13.53 -0.19 -19.70
C GLU A 404 12.02 -0.05 -19.96
N SER A 405 11.61 0.86 -20.85
CA SER A 405 10.20 1.09 -21.19
C SER A 405 9.88 0.79 -22.66
N LEU A 406 10.75 0.07 -23.37
CA LEU A 406 10.64 -0.16 -24.82
C LEU A 406 9.29 -0.80 -25.20
N HIS A 407 8.81 -1.76 -24.42
CA HIS A 407 7.52 -2.41 -24.65
C HIS A 407 6.35 -1.41 -24.55
N ARG A 408 6.24 -0.68 -23.44
CA ARG A 408 5.19 0.34 -23.22
C ARG A 408 5.25 1.44 -24.30
N ALA A 409 6.45 1.89 -24.64
CA ALA A 409 6.68 2.85 -25.72
C ALA A 409 6.21 2.32 -27.07
N SER A 410 6.49 1.05 -27.39
CA SER A 410 6.11 0.42 -28.66
C SER A 410 4.59 0.36 -28.83
N ILE A 411 3.85 -0.02 -27.79
CA ILE A 411 2.39 -0.05 -27.78
C ILE A 411 1.82 1.35 -28.06
N MET A 412 2.29 2.37 -27.35
CA MET A 412 1.83 3.73 -27.55
C MET A 412 2.17 4.28 -28.94
N LEU A 413 3.32 3.92 -29.51
CA LEU A 413 3.68 4.31 -30.89
C LEU A 413 2.75 3.66 -31.91
N ILE A 414 2.39 2.40 -31.73
CA ILE A 414 1.40 1.71 -32.58
C ILE A 414 0.04 2.41 -32.48
N GLU A 415 -0.44 2.73 -31.27
CA GLU A 415 -1.69 3.47 -31.07
C GLU A 415 -1.66 4.90 -31.65
N ALA A 416 -0.47 5.49 -31.70
CA ALA A 416 -0.20 6.78 -32.33
C ALA A 416 -0.05 6.70 -33.86
N ASN A 417 -0.13 5.52 -34.46
CA ASN A 417 0.08 5.21 -35.88
C ASN A 417 1.51 5.47 -36.39
N PHE A 418 2.53 5.21 -35.57
CA PHE A 418 3.95 5.26 -35.96
C PHE A 418 4.47 3.85 -36.24
N ILE A 419 5.08 3.65 -37.42
CA ILE A 419 5.60 2.34 -37.84
C ILE A 419 6.77 1.88 -36.96
N GLU A 420 7.55 2.82 -36.44
CA GLU A 420 8.63 2.59 -35.50
C GLU A 420 8.15 1.85 -34.26
N GLY A 421 6.88 2.02 -33.86
CA GLY A 421 6.30 1.25 -32.76
C GLY A 421 6.29 -0.26 -33.04
N LEU A 422 5.95 -0.65 -34.26
CA LEU A 422 5.95 -2.05 -34.68
C LEU A 422 7.39 -2.59 -34.80
N GLU A 423 8.33 -1.77 -35.27
CA GLU A 423 9.76 -2.12 -35.30
C GLU A 423 10.33 -2.32 -33.89
N TRP A 424 10.00 -1.44 -32.96
CA TRP A 424 10.43 -1.52 -31.56
C TRP A 424 9.82 -2.71 -30.85
N TYR A 425 8.53 -2.98 -31.07
CA TYR A 425 7.86 -4.16 -30.56
C TYR A 425 8.51 -5.45 -31.07
N ALA A 426 8.85 -5.49 -32.37
CA ALA A 426 9.51 -6.64 -32.96
C ALA A 426 10.92 -6.88 -32.40
N ASN A 427 11.69 -5.81 -32.20
CA ASN A 427 13.01 -5.90 -31.59
C ASN A 427 12.94 -6.32 -30.12
N TRP A 428 11.97 -5.78 -29.37
CA TRP A 428 11.71 -6.19 -27.99
C TRP A 428 11.41 -7.69 -27.91
N LEU A 429 10.45 -8.19 -28.70
CA LEU A 429 10.12 -9.62 -28.75
C LEU A 429 11.33 -10.50 -29.09
N LYS A 430 12.16 -10.07 -30.06
CA LYS A 430 13.37 -10.81 -30.45
C LYS A 430 14.47 -10.80 -29.38
N SER A 431 14.42 -9.85 -28.45
CA SER A 431 15.40 -9.71 -27.36
C SER A 431 15.06 -10.50 -26.10
N LEU A 432 13.86 -11.08 -25.99
CA LEU A 432 13.44 -11.83 -24.82
C LEU A 432 14.19 -13.17 -24.73
N GLU A 433 14.94 -13.38 -23.65
CA GLU A 433 15.64 -14.65 -23.37
C GLU A 433 14.68 -15.77 -22.93
N ASP A 434 13.62 -15.42 -22.18
CA ASP A 434 12.55 -16.33 -21.78
C ASP A 434 11.17 -15.71 -22.07
N PHE A 435 10.41 -16.32 -22.97
CA PHE A 435 9.06 -15.89 -23.31
C PHE A 435 8.01 -16.24 -22.24
N ARG A 436 8.32 -17.18 -21.33
CA ARG A 436 7.35 -17.67 -20.33
C ARG A 436 7.05 -16.60 -19.29
N SER A 437 8.02 -15.80 -18.90
CA SER A 437 7.90 -14.72 -17.92
C SER A 437 7.08 -13.52 -18.43
N HIS A 438 6.95 -13.36 -19.76
CA HIS A 438 6.30 -12.22 -20.41
C HIS A 438 4.95 -12.56 -21.06
N ARG A 439 4.30 -13.66 -20.65
CA ARG A 439 3.08 -14.17 -21.29
C ARG A 439 1.95 -13.12 -21.37
N ASN A 440 1.79 -12.31 -20.33
CA ASN A 440 0.73 -11.30 -20.26
C ASN A 440 1.06 -10.01 -21.04
N ASP A 441 2.31 -9.87 -21.52
CA ASP A 441 2.79 -8.68 -22.21
C ASP A 441 2.61 -8.81 -23.75
N PHE A 442 2.08 -9.94 -24.23
CA PHE A 442 1.77 -10.15 -25.65
C PHE A 442 0.47 -9.45 -26.06
N ILE A 443 0.47 -8.13 -26.05
CA ILE A 443 -0.66 -7.32 -26.49
C ILE A 443 -0.17 -6.38 -27.59
N ILE A 444 -0.53 -6.67 -28.85
CA ILE A 444 -0.46 -5.67 -29.92
C ILE A 444 -1.80 -4.96 -29.93
N PRO A 445 -1.86 -3.63 -29.72
CA PRO A 445 -3.11 -2.90 -29.86
C PRO A 445 -3.58 -3.01 -31.32
N LEU A 446 -4.62 -3.82 -31.55
CA LEU A 446 -5.19 -4.05 -32.90
C LEU A 446 -5.78 -2.79 -33.53
N LYS A 447 -6.15 -1.81 -32.68
CA LYS A 447 -6.76 -0.55 -33.10
C LYS A 447 -5.68 0.38 -33.68
N GLY A 448 -5.79 0.70 -34.97
CA GLY A 448 -4.87 1.61 -35.67
C GLY A 448 -3.76 0.91 -36.47
N ILE A 449 -3.61 -0.42 -36.35
CA ILE A 449 -2.67 -1.20 -37.19
C ILE A 449 -2.95 -0.99 -38.68
N ASP A 450 -4.23 -0.87 -39.01
CA ASP A 450 -4.69 -0.69 -40.37
C ASP A 450 -4.29 0.71 -40.92
N LEU A 451 -3.97 1.68 -40.06
CA LEU A 451 -3.53 3.02 -40.44
C LEU A 451 -2.00 3.12 -40.63
N LEU A 452 -1.25 2.05 -40.33
CA LEU A 452 0.20 2.01 -40.54
C LEU A 452 0.56 1.84 -42.03
N PRO A 453 1.78 2.23 -42.46
CA PRO A 453 2.27 1.97 -43.80
C PRO A 453 2.24 0.48 -44.13
N VAL A 454 1.43 0.10 -45.12
CA VAL A 454 1.11 -1.29 -45.46
C VAL A 454 2.36 -2.11 -45.78
N ASP A 455 3.17 -1.66 -46.73
CA ASP A 455 4.35 -2.38 -47.23
C ASP A 455 5.32 -2.77 -46.11
N ARG A 456 5.59 -1.83 -45.19
CA ARG A 456 6.48 -2.06 -44.04
C ARG A 456 5.82 -2.95 -43.00
N SER A 457 4.54 -2.74 -42.72
CA SER A 457 3.80 -3.52 -41.72
C SER A 457 3.77 -5.00 -42.11
N ILE A 458 3.51 -5.31 -43.37
CA ILE A 458 3.50 -6.69 -43.89
C ILE A 458 4.86 -7.36 -43.65
N VAL A 459 5.96 -6.69 -43.99
CA VAL A 459 7.32 -7.24 -43.78
C VAL A 459 7.55 -7.56 -42.31
N ILE A 460 7.25 -6.64 -41.41
CA ILE A 460 7.51 -6.83 -39.97
C ILE A 460 6.63 -7.95 -39.40
N PHE A 461 5.34 -8.01 -39.75
CA PHE A 461 4.45 -9.06 -39.27
C PHE A 461 4.85 -10.44 -39.80
N VAL A 462 5.23 -10.55 -41.07
CA VAL A 462 5.72 -11.82 -41.65
C VAL A 462 7.01 -12.26 -40.95
N ASP A 463 7.94 -11.34 -40.68
CA ASP A 463 9.17 -11.65 -39.95
C ASP A 463 8.91 -12.07 -38.49
N LEU A 464 7.92 -11.45 -37.83
CA LEU A 464 7.49 -11.85 -36.50
C LEU A 464 6.83 -13.23 -36.48
N ILE A 465 5.99 -13.54 -37.46
CA ILE A 465 5.39 -14.87 -37.61
C ILE A 465 6.49 -15.92 -37.79
N LYS A 466 7.47 -15.68 -38.68
CA LYS A 466 8.64 -16.55 -38.86
C LYS A 466 9.41 -16.75 -37.56
N PHE A 467 9.72 -15.66 -36.87
CA PHE A 467 10.46 -15.71 -35.61
C PHE A 467 9.73 -16.54 -34.55
N VAL A 468 8.43 -16.32 -34.40
CA VAL A 468 7.59 -17.00 -33.42
C VAL A 468 7.47 -18.50 -33.71
N LEU A 469 7.36 -18.89 -34.99
CA LEU A 469 7.33 -20.30 -35.40
C LEU A 469 8.65 -21.02 -35.11
N ASN A 470 9.80 -20.36 -35.38
CA ASN A 470 11.12 -20.98 -35.23
C ASN A 470 11.56 -21.14 -33.77
N ASN A 471 11.12 -20.27 -32.86
CA ASN A 471 11.58 -20.26 -31.46
C ASN A 471 10.74 -21.15 -30.53
N LYS A 472 9.82 -21.98 -31.06
CA LYS A 472 9.01 -22.93 -30.28
C LYS A 472 8.42 -22.32 -29.00
N ILE A 473 7.89 -21.09 -29.10
CA ILE A 473 7.36 -20.29 -27.97
C ILE A 473 6.08 -20.92 -27.33
N TYR A 474 5.78 -22.18 -27.64
CA TYR A 474 4.49 -22.84 -27.41
C TYR A 474 4.60 -24.05 -26.49
N GLU A 475 4.02 -23.92 -25.29
CA GLU A 475 3.44 -25.05 -24.55
C GLU A 475 1.91 -24.91 -24.59
N ARG A 476 1.21 -26.03 -24.75
CA ARG A 476 -0.21 -26.31 -25.10
C ARG A 476 -1.35 -25.27 -24.91
N ASP A 477 -1.18 -24.18 -24.16
CA ASP A 477 -2.21 -23.13 -23.90
C ASP A 477 -1.84 -21.74 -24.48
N ARG A 478 -0.90 -21.66 -25.43
CA ARG A 478 -0.18 -20.41 -25.78
C ARG A 478 -0.27 -19.97 -27.24
N PHE A 479 -1.31 -20.31 -28.01
CA PHE A 479 -1.48 -19.85 -29.40
C PHE A 479 -1.84 -18.36 -29.57
N GLU A 480 -1.92 -17.60 -28.48
CA GLU A 480 -2.34 -16.21 -28.47
C GLU A 480 -1.43 -15.27 -29.29
N PRO A 481 -0.08 -15.36 -29.25
CA PRO A 481 0.78 -14.46 -30.01
C PRO A 481 0.64 -14.63 -31.54
N ILE A 482 0.66 -15.86 -32.05
CA ILE A 482 0.46 -16.11 -33.49
C ILE A 482 -0.94 -15.68 -33.93
N ASN A 483 -1.96 -15.91 -33.09
CA ASN A 483 -3.32 -15.45 -33.40
C ASN A 483 -3.40 -13.92 -33.49
N ILE A 484 -2.75 -13.19 -32.57
CA ILE A 484 -2.71 -11.72 -32.58
C ILE A 484 -2.01 -11.22 -33.84
N LEU A 485 -0.86 -11.81 -34.21
CA LEU A 485 -0.12 -11.43 -35.42
C LEU A 485 -0.94 -11.70 -36.70
N PHE A 486 -1.56 -12.87 -36.81
CA PHE A 486 -2.42 -13.20 -37.96
C PHE A 486 -3.66 -12.33 -38.02
N ASN A 487 -4.31 -12.03 -36.89
CA ASN A 487 -5.45 -11.12 -36.84
C ASN A 487 -5.06 -9.71 -37.29
N SER A 488 -3.87 -9.23 -36.88
CA SER A 488 -3.32 -7.94 -37.31
C SER A 488 -3.05 -7.90 -38.81
N LEU A 489 -2.35 -8.92 -39.32
CA LEU A 489 -2.03 -9.07 -40.73
C LEU A 489 -3.29 -9.19 -41.60
N LYS A 490 -4.31 -9.90 -41.10
CA LYS A 490 -5.61 -10.04 -41.75
C LYS A 490 -6.34 -8.70 -41.90
N LEU A 491 -6.32 -7.84 -40.89
CA LEU A 491 -6.92 -6.49 -40.98
C LEU A 491 -6.25 -5.65 -42.09
N ILE A 492 -4.96 -5.87 -42.36
CA ILE A 492 -4.22 -5.24 -43.45
C ILE A 492 -4.57 -5.91 -44.79
N ALA A 493 -4.47 -7.24 -44.86
CA ALA A 493 -4.65 -8.03 -46.06
C ALA A 493 -6.01 -7.81 -46.74
N LEU A 494 -7.08 -7.66 -45.96
CA LEU A 494 -8.45 -7.55 -46.46
C LEU A 494 -8.81 -6.14 -46.99
N LYS A 495 -7.86 -5.18 -47.04
CA LYS A 495 -8.12 -3.83 -47.54
C LYS A 495 -8.29 -3.72 -49.05
N SER A 496 -7.54 -4.53 -49.80
CA SER A 496 -7.59 -4.55 -51.27
C SER A 496 -7.05 -5.86 -51.82
N ASP A 497 -7.35 -6.14 -53.09
CA ASP A 497 -6.93 -7.38 -53.75
C ASP A 497 -5.41 -7.44 -53.87
N GLU A 498 -4.78 -6.32 -54.23
CA GLU A 498 -3.32 -6.21 -54.35
C GLU A 498 -2.62 -6.55 -53.03
N ILE A 499 -3.10 -5.97 -51.91
CA ILE A 499 -2.52 -6.20 -50.57
C ILE A 499 -2.76 -7.65 -50.14
N PHE A 500 -3.94 -8.21 -50.39
CA PHE A 500 -4.23 -9.61 -50.07
C PHE A 500 -3.24 -10.55 -50.78
N PHE A 501 -3.07 -10.40 -52.10
CA PHE A 501 -2.18 -11.27 -52.86
C PHE A 501 -0.72 -11.10 -52.44
N GLU A 502 -0.27 -9.89 -52.12
CA GLU A 502 1.07 -9.67 -51.58
C GLU A 502 1.28 -10.41 -50.25
N VAL A 503 0.35 -10.25 -49.30
CA VAL A 503 0.39 -10.93 -48.00
C VAL A 503 0.39 -12.44 -48.19
N PHE A 504 -0.50 -12.96 -49.03
CA PHE A 504 -0.64 -14.39 -49.28
C PHE A 504 0.64 -14.98 -49.90
N GLN A 505 1.24 -14.30 -50.88
CA GLN A 505 2.52 -14.71 -51.48
C GLN A 505 3.65 -14.72 -50.45
N LYS A 506 3.76 -13.69 -49.60
CA LYS A 506 4.81 -13.62 -48.56
C LYS A 506 4.65 -14.70 -47.50
N LEU A 507 3.41 -15.01 -47.08
CA LEU A 507 3.14 -16.11 -46.16
C LEU A 507 3.51 -17.46 -46.78
N ASN A 508 3.12 -17.71 -48.03
CA ASN A 508 3.46 -18.96 -48.73
C ASN A 508 4.97 -19.11 -49.04
N SER A 509 5.73 -18.01 -48.99
CA SER A 509 7.20 -18.03 -49.12
C SER A 509 7.94 -18.38 -47.83
N ILE A 510 7.23 -18.56 -46.70
CA ILE A 510 7.85 -18.98 -45.44
C ILE A 510 8.30 -20.43 -45.58
N ASP A 511 9.60 -20.68 -45.41
CA ASP A 511 10.13 -22.04 -45.32
C ASP A 511 9.68 -22.67 -43.99
N ILE A 512 8.89 -23.73 -44.10
CA ILE A 512 8.32 -24.47 -42.97
C ILE A 512 9.03 -25.81 -42.73
N SER A 513 10.10 -26.13 -43.48
CA SER A 513 10.77 -27.43 -43.44
C SER A 513 11.45 -27.73 -42.10
N GLU A 514 11.87 -26.69 -41.38
CA GLU A 514 12.52 -26.79 -40.07
C GLU A 514 11.56 -26.57 -38.87
N ILE A 515 10.27 -26.34 -39.14
CA ILE A 515 9.24 -26.08 -38.13
C ILE A 515 8.58 -27.42 -37.75
N ASP A 516 8.25 -27.60 -36.47
CA ASP A 516 7.55 -28.81 -36.04
C ASP A 516 6.15 -28.95 -36.67
N GLU A 517 5.65 -30.18 -36.68
CA GLU A 517 4.40 -30.55 -37.38
C GLU A 517 3.18 -29.80 -36.83
N ILE A 518 3.12 -29.57 -35.51
CA ILE A 518 2.00 -28.88 -34.86
C ILE A 518 1.96 -27.41 -35.31
N ASN A 519 3.10 -26.73 -35.25
CA ASN A 519 3.21 -25.33 -35.67
C ASN A 519 2.98 -25.17 -37.18
N THR A 520 3.46 -26.13 -37.98
CA THR A 520 3.17 -26.18 -39.41
C THR A 520 1.68 -26.28 -39.69
N SER A 521 0.97 -27.16 -38.98
CA SER A 521 -0.47 -27.35 -39.13
C SER A 521 -1.24 -26.06 -38.82
N ILE A 522 -0.94 -25.42 -37.68
CA ILE A 522 -1.60 -24.19 -37.25
C ILE A 522 -1.31 -23.04 -38.22
N PHE A 523 -0.06 -22.89 -38.66
CA PHE A 523 0.30 -21.88 -39.64
C PHE A 523 -0.52 -22.03 -40.92
N LYS A 524 -0.59 -23.26 -41.47
CA LYS A 524 -1.40 -23.56 -42.66
C LYS A 524 -2.89 -23.28 -42.43
N ASP A 525 -3.44 -23.70 -41.29
CA ASP A 525 -4.85 -23.43 -40.93
C ASP A 525 -5.15 -21.93 -40.89
N ARG A 526 -4.20 -21.10 -40.40
CA ARG A 526 -4.36 -19.64 -40.34
C ARG A 526 -4.25 -18.98 -41.71
N VAL A 527 -3.30 -19.40 -42.55
CA VAL A 527 -3.19 -18.94 -43.94
C VAL A 527 -4.48 -19.30 -44.72
N PHE A 528 -4.96 -20.52 -44.56
CA PHE A 528 -6.22 -20.98 -45.16
C PHE A 528 -7.42 -20.17 -44.65
N SER A 529 -7.47 -19.86 -43.35
CA SER A 529 -8.53 -19.02 -42.79
C SER A 529 -8.52 -17.61 -43.36
N LEU A 530 -7.34 -17.01 -43.56
CA LEU A 530 -7.20 -15.69 -44.18
C LEU A 530 -7.75 -15.68 -45.61
N GLU A 531 -7.34 -16.65 -46.42
CA GLU A 531 -7.81 -16.80 -47.80
C GLU A 531 -9.33 -17.04 -47.87
N ARG A 532 -9.84 -17.93 -47.02
CA ARG A 532 -11.29 -18.19 -46.92
C ARG A 532 -12.07 -16.91 -46.65
N GLU A 533 -11.59 -16.07 -45.74
CA GLU A 533 -12.25 -14.83 -45.38
C GLU A 533 -12.19 -13.77 -46.47
N TYR A 534 -11.07 -13.67 -47.20
CA TYR A 534 -10.97 -12.81 -48.37
C TYR A 534 -12.05 -13.15 -49.41
N TYR A 535 -12.17 -14.43 -49.78
CA TYR A 535 -13.18 -14.84 -50.75
C TYR A 535 -14.60 -14.63 -50.22
N LEU A 536 -14.87 -14.89 -48.94
CA LEU A 536 -16.18 -14.62 -48.32
C LEU A 536 -16.57 -13.13 -48.38
N GLN A 537 -15.62 -12.20 -48.33
CA GLN A 537 -15.92 -10.75 -48.41
C GLN A 537 -16.08 -10.23 -49.84
N LYS A 538 -15.39 -10.84 -50.81
CA LYS A 538 -15.30 -10.35 -52.19
C LYS A 538 -16.36 -10.90 -53.14
N THR A 539 -17.11 -11.91 -52.74
CA THR A 539 -18.03 -12.64 -53.61
C THR A 539 -19.45 -12.61 -53.05
N ASP A 540 -20.47 -12.65 -53.90
CA ASP A 540 -21.87 -12.90 -53.49
C ASP A 540 -22.08 -14.31 -52.87
N TYR A 541 -21.01 -15.05 -52.58
CA TYR A 541 -21.08 -16.38 -52.01
C TYR A 541 -21.61 -16.31 -50.58
N LYS A 542 -22.74 -16.98 -50.34
CA LYS A 542 -23.47 -16.89 -49.06
C LYS A 542 -22.95 -17.84 -48.01
N ASN A 543 -22.16 -18.86 -48.38
CA ASN A 543 -21.67 -19.86 -47.44
C ASN A 543 -20.46 -20.68 -47.91
N ILE A 544 -19.88 -21.41 -46.95
CA ILE A 544 -18.68 -22.28 -47.07
C ILE A 544 -18.74 -23.31 -48.22
N ARG A 545 -19.93 -23.78 -48.62
CA ARG A 545 -20.04 -24.82 -49.67
C ARG A 545 -19.70 -24.29 -51.06
N GLU A 546 -19.84 -22.99 -51.27
CA GLU A 546 -19.60 -22.34 -52.57
C GLU A 546 -18.12 -21.98 -52.77
N ILE A 547 -17.37 -21.79 -51.68
CA ILE A 547 -15.95 -21.39 -51.70
C ILE A 547 -15.00 -22.60 -51.72
N LYS A 548 -15.42 -23.73 -51.13
CA LYS A 548 -14.60 -24.95 -51.03
C LYS A 548 -13.95 -25.40 -52.37
N PRO A 549 -14.65 -25.39 -53.52
CA PRO A 549 -14.06 -25.79 -54.80
C PRO A 549 -13.01 -24.81 -55.36
N VAL A 550 -13.04 -23.53 -54.93
CA VAL A 550 -12.05 -22.52 -55.31
C VAL A 550 -10.78 -22.71 -54.50
N LEU A 551 -10.92 -22.92 -53.19
CA LEU A 551 -9.79 -23.21 -52.30
C LEU A 551 -9.08 -24.51 -52.69
N GLU A 552 -9.83 -25.57 -53.02
CA GLU A 552 -9.26 -26.86 -53.46
C GLU A 552 -8.45 -26.78 -54.76
N ARG A 553 -8.66 -25.75 -55.62
CA ARG A 553 -7.83 -25.54 -56.82
C ARG A 553 -6.56 -24.74 -56.57
N VAL A 554 -6.51 -23.97 -55.48
CA VAL A 554 -5.33 -23.15 -55.13
C VAL A 554 -4.33 -23.96 -54.31
N PHE A 555 -4.78 -24.98 -53.58
CA PHE A 555 -3.95 -25.86 -52.75
C PHE A 555 -3.62 -27.23 -53.37
N ALA A 556 -4.01 -27.48 -54.62
CA ALA A 556 -3.58 -28.64 -55.41
C ALA A 556 -2.29 -28.28 -56.18
#